data_AF-A0AAD9XRF7-F1
#
_entry.id   AF-A0AAD9XRF7-F1
#
_cell.length_a   1.000
_cell.length_b   1.000
_cell.length_c   1.000
_cell.angle_alpha   90.00
_cell.angle_beta   90.00
_cell.angle_gamma   90.00
#
_symmetry.space_group_name_H-M   'P 1'
#
loop_
_entity.id
_entity.type
_entity.pdbx_description
1 polymer ?
#
loop_
_entity_poly.entity_id
_entity_poly.type
_entity_poly.pdbx_seq_one_letter_code
_entity_poly.pdbx_strand_id
1 'polypeptide(L)'
;MLGRYGKNKVLKDIFRKAVKVYWVNQFTRCMDQMENINSEAAMYITDVGFERWARAYSSGKRYNLMLSNIAEAMNNAIKACRELPITGVIDYIRGVL
;
A
#
# COMPACT_ATOMS: atom_id res chain seq x y z
N MET A 1 6.04 -0.73 1.46
CA MET A 1 5.99 -0.44 2.92
C MET A 1 6.92 -1.36 3.71
N LEU A 2 6.80 -2.69 3.69
CA LEU A 2 7.69 -3.55 4.49
C LEU A 2 9.21 -3.54 4.17
N GLY A 3 9.66 -2.87 3.11
CA GLY A 3 11.09 -2.66 2.81
C GLY A 3 11.95 -3.93 2.94
N ARG A 4 13.01 -3.83 3.77
CA ARG A 4 13.96 -4.91 4.10
C ARG A 4 13.32 -6.15 4.74
N TYR A 5 12.14 -6.02 5.35
CA TYR A 5 11.38 -7.13 5.97
C TYR A 5 10.46 -7.86 5.00
N GLY A 6 10.36 -7.39 3.76
CA GLY A 6 9.48 -7.96 2.73
C GLY A 6 9.85 -9.38 2.30
N LYS A 7 10.92 -10.01 2.79
CA LYS A 7 11.26 -11.40 2.46
C LYS A 7 10.44 -12.42 3.27
N ASN A 8 9.95 -12.04 4.46
CA ASN A 8 9.14 -12.93 5.29
C ASN A 8 7.69 -12.98 4.78
N LYS A 9 7.27 -14.14 4.26
CA LYS A 9 5.93 -14.35 3.69
C LYS A 9 4.82 -14.19 4.73
N VAL A 10 5.03 -14.73 5.94
CA VAL A 10 4.05 -14.66 7.03
C VAL A 10 3.84 -13.21 7.47
N LEU A 11 4.92 -12.46 7.64
CA LEU A 11 4.87 -11.03 7.99
C LEU A 11 4.13 -10.22 6.91
N LYS A 12 4.38 -10.52 5.63
CA LYS A 12 3.68 -9.91 4.49
C LYS A 12 2.17 -10.17 4.53
N ASP A 13 1.77 -11.39 4.86
CA ASP A 13 0.36 -11.78 4.85
C ASP A 13 -0.40 -11.17 6.03
N ILE A 14 0.22 -11.09 7.20
CA ILE A 14 -0.35 -10.39 8.37
C ILE A 14 -0.45 -8.89 8.09
N PHE A 15 0.60 -8.28 7.52
CA PHE A 15 0.56 -6.87 7.13
C PHE A 15 -0.57 -6.57 6.13
N ARG A 16 -0.73 -7.41 5.09
CA ARG A 16 -1.84 -7.28 4.13
C ARG A 16 -3.21 -7.39 4.79
N LYS A 17 -3.33 -8.23 5.82
CA LYS A 17 -4.55 -8.34 6.62
C LYS A 17 -4.79 -7.06 7.43
N ALA A 18 -3.76 -6.56 8.12
CA ALA A 18 -3.81 -5.31 8.90
C ALA A 18 -4.23 -4.10 8.04
N VAL A 19 -3.74 -4.00 6.81
CA VAL A 19 -4.12 -2.94 5.85
C VAL A 19 -5.63 -2.96 5.55
N LYS A 20 -6.25 -4.15 5.48
CA LYS A 20 -7.61 -4.33 4.93
C LYS A 20 -8.72 -4.31 5.97
N VAL A 21 -8.44 -4.66 7.22
CA VAL A 21 -9.44 -4.76 8.27
C VAL A 21 -10.12 -3.42 8.54
N TYR A 22 -11.42 -3.47 8.79
CA TYR A 22 -12.24 -2.29 9.07
C TYR A 22 -12.25 -1.92 10.55
N TRP A 23 -12.08 -2.93 11.42
CA TRP A 23 -12.27 -2.77 12.85
C TRP A 23 -10.92 -2.64 13.57
N VAL A 24 -10.83 -1.69 14.49
CA VAL A 24 -9.62 -1.43 15.28
C VAL A 24 -9.19 -2.65 16.09
N ASN A 25 -10.11 -3.41 16.67
CA ASN A 25 -9.78 -4.63 17.42
C ASN A 25 -9.09 -5.71 16.56
N GLN A 26 -9.54 -5.89 15.31
CA GLN A 26 -8.92 -6.81 14.36
C GLN A 26 -7.57 -6.31 13.88
N PHE A 27 -7.42 -4.99 13.76
CA PHE A 27 -6.15 -4.34 13.45
C PHE A 27 -5.12 -4.55 14.55
N THR A 28 -5.48 -4.26 15.81
CA THR A 28 -4.60 -4.45 16.98
C THR A 28 -4.10 -5.89 17.05
N ARG A 29 -4.99 -6.87 16.88
CA ARG A 29 -4.58 -8.28 16.84
C ARG A 29 -3.57 -8.60 15.73
N CYS A 30 -3.66 -7.93 14.58
CA CYS A 30 -2.66 -8.10 13.52
C CYS A 30 -1.33 -7.45 13.90
N MET A 31 -1.35 -6.29 14.57
CA MET A 31 -0.14 -5.62 15.06
C MET A 31 0.58 -6.45 16.12
N ASP A 32 -0.16 -7.02 17.08
CA ASP A 32 0.41 -7.93 18.10
C ASP A 32 1.09 -9.15 17.43
N GLN A 33 0.46 -9.71 16.39
CA GLN A 33 1.05 -10.81 15.63
C GLN A 33 2.31 -10.40 14.87
N MET A 34 2.35 -9.17 14.34
CA MET A 34 3.55 -8.66 13.66
C MET A 34 4.69 -8.43 14.64
N GLU A 35 4.40 -7.87 15.82
CA GLU A 35 5.39 -7.61 16.87
C GLU A 35 6.04 -8.91 17.37
N ASN A 36 5.23 -9.96 17.55
CA ASN A 36 5.72 -11.29 17.93
C ASN A 36 6.62 -11.94 16.85
N ILE A 37 6.45 -11.61 15.57
CA ILE A 37 7.27 -12.16 14.49
C ILE A 37 8.52 -11.31 14.27
N ASN A 38 8.37 -9.99 14.28
CA ASN A 38 9.43 -9.04 14.05
C ASN A 38 9.04 -7.67 14.62
N SER A 39 9.50 -7.40 15.84
CA SER A 39 9.27 -6.15 16.56
C SER A 39 9.79 -4.93 15.79
N GLU A 40 10.96 -5.02 15.15
CA GLU A 40 11.56 -3.93 14.37
C GLU A 40 10.68 -3.53 13.17
N ALA A 41 10.07 -4.51 12.50
CA ALA A 41 9.14 -4.27 11.41
C ALA A 41 7.81 -3.67 11.90
N ALA A 42 7.32 -4.10 13.06
CA ALA A 42 6.12 -3.55 13.68
C ALA A 42 6.34 -2.09 14.11
N MET A 43 7.48 -1.77 14.73
CA MET A 43 7.89 -0.41 15.07
C MET A 43 7.99 0.47 13.81
N TYR A 44 8.72 0.01 12.79
CA TYR A 44 8.87 0.77 11.54
C TYR A 44 7.52 1.14 10.91
N ILE A 45 6.57 0.22 10.89
CA ILE A 45 5.24 0.50 10.30
C ILE A 45 4.39 1.41 11.20
N THR A 46 4.59 1.34 12.52
CA THR A 46 3.94 2.23 13.47
C THR A 46 4.41 3.66 13.28
N ASP A 47 5.72 3.88 13.09
CA ASP A 47 6.31 5.20 12.84
C ASP A 47 5.81 5.86 11.54
N VAL A 48 5.38 5.06 10.56
CA VAL A 48 4.79 5.59 9.32
C VAL A 48 3.44 6.27 9.57
N GLY A 49 2.73 5.94 10.66
CA GLY A 49 1.40 6.44 10.98
C GLY A 49 0.27 5.59 10.37
N PHE A 50 -0.63 5.09 11.21
CA PHE A 50 -1.68 4.13 10.83
C PHE A 50 -2.70 4.72 9.86
N GLU A 51 -3.04 6.00 9.98
CA GLU A 51 -3.97 6.72 9.10
C GLU A 51 -3.55 6.67 7.61
N ARG A 52 -2.24 6.55 7.36
CA ARG A 52 -1.67 6.55 6.00
C ARG A 52 -1.93 5.24 5.26
N TRP A 53 -2.07 4.12 5.97
CA TRP A 53 -2.07 2.79 5.33
C TRP A 53 -3.12 1.83 5.88
N ALA A 54 -3.51 1.96 7.14
CA ALA A 54 -4.51 1.09 7.77
C ALA A 54 -5.92 1.61 7.45
N ARG A 55 -6.79 0.73 6.93
CA ARG A 55 -8.18 1.09 6.68
C ARG A 55 -8.92 1.43 7.97
N ALA A 56 -8.68 0.69 9.05
CA ALA A 56 -9.33 0.92 10.34
C ALA A 56 -9.14 2.35 10.91
N TYR A 57 -8.10 3.06 10.46
CA TYR A 57 -7.76 4.43 10.88
C TYR A 57 -7.89 5.47 9.75
N SER A 58 -8.45 5.08 8.60
CA SER A 58 -8.65 5.97 7.46
C SER A 58 -9.89 6.83 7.67
N SER A 59 -9.74 8.16 7.60
CA SER A 59 -10.86 9.12 7.69
C SER A 59 -11.87 8.99 6.54
N GLY A 60 -11.45 8.48 5.38
CA GLY A 60 -12.32 8.20 4.24
C GLY A 60 -12.70 6.72 4.10
N LYS A 61 -13.92 6.44 3.61
CA LYS A 61 -14.33 5.11 3.12
C LYS A 61 -13.48 4.74 1.91
N ARG A 62 -12.31 4.14 2.14
CA ARG A 62 -11.46 3.55 1.09
C ARG A 62 -12.17 2.31 0.55
N TYR A 63 -13.04 2.47 -0.44
CA TYR A 63 -13.62 1.35 -1.19
C TYR A 63 -12.49 0.53 -1.81
N ASN A 64 -12.58 -0.80 -1.75
CA ASN A 64 -11.57 -1.76 -2.21
C ASN A 64 -11.37 -1.75 -3.75
N LEU A 65 -11.09 -0.62 -4.38
CA LEU A 65 -10.41 -0.69 -5.68
C LEU A 65 -8.94 -0.93 -5.39
N MET A 66 -8.39 -2.00 -5.95
CA MET A 66 -6.99 -2.38 -5.83
C MET A 66 -6.08 -1.23 -6.31
N LEU A 67 -5.68 -0.35 -5.39
CA LEU A 67 -4.79 0.79 -5.65
C LEU A 67 -3.41 0.35 -6.17
N SER A 68 -2.99 -0.91 -5.94
CA SER A 68 -1.81 -1.45 -6.61
C SER A 68 -2.02 -1.56 -8.10
N ASN A 69 -3.16 -2.09 -8.57
CA ASN A 69 -3.41 -2.25 -10.00
C ASN A 69 -3.55 -0.90 -10.70
N ILE A 70 -4.19 0.09 -10.06
CA ILE A 70 -4.28 1.43 -10.66
C ILE A 70 -2.91 2.10 -10.66
N ALA A 71 -2.19 2.11 -9.54
CA ALA A 71 -0.86 2.71 -9.50
C ALA A 71 0.13 1.98 -10.42
N GLU A 72 0.05 0.66 -10.54
CA GLU A 72 0.86 -0.17 -11.43
C GLU A 72 0.47 0.03 -12.89
N ALA A 73 -0.82 0.13 -13.22
CA ALA A 73 -1.29 0.51 -14.55
C ALA A 73 -0.82 1.92 -14.92
N MET A 74 -0.93 2.89 -14.01
CA MET A 74 -0.41 4.25 -14.19
C MET A 74 1.11 4.25 -14.37
N ASN A 75 1.86 3.49 -13.56
CA ASN A 75 3.31 3.38 -13.68
C ASN A 75 3.71 2.74 -15.02
N ASN A 76 2.97 1.74 -15.49
CA ASN A 76 3.20 1.10 -16.78
C ASN A 76 2.88 2.05 -17.95
N ALA A 77 1.77 2.79 -17.87
CA ALA A 77 1.38 3.82 -18.83
C ALA A 77 2.43 4.94 -18.91
N ILE A 78 2.88 5.46 -17.76
CA ILE A 78 3.95 6.47 -17.70
C ILE A 78 5.27 5.93 -18.27
N LYS A 79 5.60 4.67 -18.00
CA LYS A 79 6.81 4.02 -18.52
C LYS A 79 6.77 3.87 -20.04
N ALA A 80 5.60 3.59 -20.63
CA ALA A 80 5.42 3.49 -22.08
C ALA A 80 5.65 4.83 -22.80
N CYS A 81 5.46 5.95 -22.10
CA CYS A 81 5.57 7.29 -22.67
C CYS A 81 6.83 8.05 -22.29
N ARG A 82 7.76 7.41 -21.59
CA ARG A 82 8.96 8.08 -21.05
C ARG A 82 9.87 8.70 -22.11
N GLU A 83 9.84 8.15 -23.33
CA GLU A 83 10.61 8.64 -24.48
C GLU A 83 9.85 9.72 -25.29
N LEU A 84 8.61 10.03 -24.93
CA LEU A 84 7.85 11.09 -25.59
C LEU A 84 8.24 12.46 -25.03
N PRO A 85 8.21 13.53 -25.85
CA PRO A 85 8.24 14.89 -25.33
C PRO A 85 7.08 15.10 -24.34
N ILE A 86 7.23 16.06 -23.41
CA ILE A 86 6.25 16.32 -22.35
C ILE A 86 4.82 16.48 -22.90
N THR A 87 4.67 17.09 -24.07
CA THR A 87 3.39 17.21 -24.79
C THR A 87 2.81 15.84 -25.19
N GLY A 88 3.63 14.94 -25.73
CA GLY A 88 3.21 13.57 -26.08
C GLY A 88 2.84 12.70 -24.88
N VAL A 89 3.47 12.93 -23.72
CA VAL A 89 3.07 12.26 -22.46
C VAL A 89 1.68 12.72 -22.02
N ILE A 90 1.41 14.03 -22.07
CA ILE A 90 0.12 14.60 -21.67
C ILE A 90 -1.00 14.09 -22.59
N ASP A 91 -0.77 14.07 -23.90
CA ASP A 91 -1.78 13.61 -24.86
C ASP A 91 -2.05 12.10 -24.74
N TYR A 92 -1.02 11.29 -24.47
CA TYR A 92 -1.21 9.87 -24.17
C TYR A 92 -2.03 9.65 -22.90
N ILE A 93 -1.73 10.37 -21.82
CA ILE A 93 -2.48 10.27 -20.56
C ILE A 93 -3.95 10.63 -20.79
N ARG A 94 -4.24 11.66 -21.58
CA ARG A 94 -5.62 12.07 -21.93
C ARG A 94 -6.38 11.06 -22.80
N GLY A 95 -5.67 10.23 -23.56
CA GLY A 95 -6.29 9.25 -24.47
C GLY A 95 -6.44 7.85 -23.88
N VAL A 96 -5.69 7.52 -22.82
CA VAL A 96 -5.61 6.16 -22.25
C VAL A 96 -6.29 6.04 -20.88
N LEU A 97 -6.38 7.13 -20.12
CA LEU A 97 -7.09 7.23 -18.83
C LEU A 97 -8.37 8.05 -18.98
#